data_AF-A0A8S9MZF6-F1
#
_entry.id   AF-A0A8S9MZF6-F1
#
_cell.length_a   1.000
_cell.length_b   1.000
_cell.length_c   1.000
_cell.angle_alpha   90.00
_cell.angle_beta   90.00
_cell.angle_gamma   90.00
#
_symmetry.space_group_name_H-M   'P 1'
#
loop_
_entity.id
_entity.type
_entity.pdbx_description
1 polymer ?
#
loop_
_entity_poly.entity_id
_entity_poly.type
_entity_poly.pdbx_seq_one_letter_code
_entity_poly.pdbx_strand_id
1 'polypeptide(L)'
;MFIYHPVPVVFSRGNGSTIWDPEGKKYIDFLAAYSAVNQGHCHPKIIKALQEQVEKLTLSSRAFYNDKFPVFAERLTNMLGYEMVLPMNTGAEGVETALKVARKWGHEKKNIPKDEAIIVSCCGCFHGRTLAVISMSCDNDATRGFGPLLPGNLKVDFGDADSLEKIFKEKGDKIAGFLFEPIQGEAGVVIPPEGYLKAVRELCTKHNVLMIADEVQSGLARSGKMLACDWEEIRPDMVVENVLIRVDCVISDDDNSSLSSIKSRSSASGPFSSIFRLVVGGIVKPLQALGQFLGARRSCGSSSSSSLSISGDEGGEIEQGGVTHHSPTQVLKNFEEIRYLRIELPSGELGIDEGVLLKWRAEFGSTLDHCVILGASSVIQPNPMRVSQAIVTTTVESPASDDNGSIPESFYTNGGLKLRVVWTISSLIAASARHYLLQPIIAEHKTLRSLVLSDSDGQGVLCMNRDQLEELRVKPLSASSASKRTLVPALNMRLWYAPTLELPDGTVLKGATLVAIRPSESKKEASDVSWVSSAAFEEPYEAAVKMLVKRKTYCLEMNSF
;
A
#
# COMPACT_ATOMS: atom_id res chain seq x y z
N MET A 1 17.11 -5.16 13.28
CA MET A 1 16.29 -6.27 12.75
C MET A 1 16.54 -6.39 11.24
N PHE A 2 17.76 -6.72 10.82
CA PHE A 2 17.99 -7.21 9.46
C PHE A 2 17.72 -8.72 9.50
N ILE A 3 16.66 -9.17 8.83
CA ILE A 3 16.16 -10.56 8.88
C ILE A 3 16.69 -11.39 7.70
N TYR A 4 17.52 -10.80 6.83
CA TYR A 4 18.04 -11.46 5.65
C TYR A 4 19.53 -11.17 5.51
N HIS A 5 20.26 -12.19 5.05
CA HIS A 5 21.64 -12.10 4.59
C HIS A 5 21.63 -12.34 3.06
N PRO A 6 21.36 -11.31 2.24
CA PRO A 6 21.23 -11.49 0.80
C PRO A 6 22.55 -11.92 0.18
N VAL A 7 22.48 -12.84 -0.79
CA VAL A 7 23.59 -13.12 -1.68
C VAL A 7 23.87 -11.85 -2.51
N PRO A 8 25.14 -11.48 -2.79
CA PRO A 8 25.50 -10.25 -3.49
C PRO A 8 25.21 -10.33 -5.01
N VAL A 9 23.94 -10.54 -5.38
CA VAL A 9 23.44 -10.56 -6.75
C VAL A 9 22.16 -9.72 -6.81
N VAL A 10 22.06 -8.83 -7.80
CA VAL A 10 20.88 -8.00 -8.05
C VAL A 10 20.13 -8.55 -9.24
N PHE A 11 18.85 -8.89 -9.09
CA PHE A 11 18.04 -9.39 -10.20
C PHE A 11 17.47 -8.18 -10.96
N SER A 12 17.76 -8.07 -12.25
CA SER A 12 17.24 -7.00 -13.13
C SER A 12 16.21 -7.53 -14.14
N ARG A 13 16.44 -8.74 -14.68
CA ARG A 13 15.56 -9.40 -15.64
C ARG A 13 15.49 -10.89 -15.35
N GLY A 14 14.34 -11.52 -15.59
CA GLY A 14 14.15 -12.97 -15.53
C GLY A 14 13.40 -13.51 -16.74
N ASN A 15 13.73 -14.72 -17.18
CA ASN A 15 13.00 -15.48 -18.21
C ASN A 15 13.24 -16.98 -18.03
N GLY A 16 12.18 -17.74 -17.76
CA GLY A 16 12.29 -19.17 -17.47
C GLY A 16 13.15 -19.40 -16.22
N SER A 17 14.15 -20.28 -16.32
CA SER A 17 15.11 -20.55 -15.23
C SER A 17 16.30 -19.58 -15.20
N THR A 18 16.31 -18.55 -16.04
CA THR A 18 17.44 -17.65 -16.18
C THR A 18 17.13 -16.26 -15.64
N ILE A 19 18.11 -15.66 -14.98
CA ILE A 19 18.10 -14.26 -14.55
C ILE A 19 19.33 -13.51 -15.05
N TRP A 20 19.23 -12.18 -15.09
CA TRP A 20 20.32 -11.27 -15.43
C TRP A 20 20.41 -10.17 -14.38
N ASP A 21 21.63 -9.76 -14.05
CA ASP A 21 21.90 -8.55 -13.27
C ASP A 21 21.93 -7.29 -14.17
N PRO A 22 21.96 -6.07 -13.59
CA PRO A 22 21.99 -4.82 -14.36
C PRO A 22 23.19 -4.71 -15.31
N GLU A 23 24.31 -5.35 -14.99
CA GLU A 23 25.51 -5.42 -15.81
C GLU A 23 25.38 -6.44 -16.96
N GLY A 24 24.26 -7.16 -17.03
CA GLY A 24 23.94 -8.13 -18.09
C GLY A 24 24.54 -9.52 -17.87
N LYS A 25 25.16 -9.79 -16.71
CA LYS A 25 25.65 -11.13 -16.39
C LYS A 25 24.48 -12.05 -16.08
N LYS A 26 24.55 -13.23 -16.70
CA LYS A 26 23.50 -14.25 -16.70
C LYS A 26 23.74 -15.27 -15.60
N TYR A 27 22.67 -15.66 -14.90
CA TYR A 27 22.68 -16.73 -13.91
C TYR A 27 21.55 -17.71 -14.18
N ILE A 28 21.71 -18.95 -13.72
CA ILE A 28 20.63 -19.93 -13.65
C ILE A 28 20.09 -19.90 -12.23
N ASP A 29 18.78 -19.66 -12.08
CA ASP A 29 18.13 -19.56 -10.78
C ASP A 29 17.74 -20.95 -10.26
N PHE A 30 18.53 -21.47 -9.33
CA PHE A 30 18.27 -22.73 -8.63
C PHE A 30 17.53 -22.53 -7.31
N LEU A 31 17.31 -21.28 -6.89
CA LEU A 31 16.50 -20.97 -5.70
C LEU A 31 15.02 -20.91 -6.06
N ALA A 32 14.69 -20.34 -7.23
CA ALA A 32 13.32 -20.14 -7.71
C ALA A 32 12.41 -19.49 -6.66
N ALA A 33 12.97 -18.56 -5.88
CA ALA A 33 12.37 -17.94 -4.71
C ALA A 33 11.68 -18.94 -3.77
N TYR A 34 12.41 -19.97 -3.34
CA TYR A 34 11.91 -21.01 -2.42
C TYR A 34 10.65 -21.70 -2.94
N SER A 35 10.69 -22.15 -4.21
CA SER A 35 9.56 -22.82 -4.88
C SER A 35 8.39 -21.90 -5.30
N ALA A 36 8.53 -20.57 -5.24
CA ALA A 36 7.47 -19.65 -5.69
C ALA A 36 7.43 -19.46 -7.22
N VAL A 37 8.52 -19.74 -7.94
CA VAL A 37 8.64 -19.50 -9.39
C VAL A 37 8.84 -20.81 -10.17
N ASN A 38 8.05 -21.83 -9.83
CA ASN A 38 8.19 -23.19 -10.38
C ASN A 38 7.99 -23.25 -11.91
N GLN A 39 7.15 -22.37 -12.45
CA GLN A 39 6.87 -22.27 -13.88
C GLN A 39 7.91 -21.42 -14.62
N GLY A 40 8.89 -20.86 -13.90
CA GLY A 40 9.92 -19.97 -14.44
C GLY A 40 9.50 -18.50 -14.47
N HIS A 41 10.51 -17.63 -14.42
CA HIS A 41 10.36 -16.18 -14.44
C HIS A 41 9.63 -15.73 -15.70
N CYS A 42 8.65 -14.83 -15.53
CA CYS A 42 7.90 -14.21 -16.63
C CYS A 42 7.27 -15.21 -17.63
N HIS A 43 6.77 -16.36 -17.14
CA HIS A 43 6.17 -17.37 -18.00
C HIS A 43 5.04 -16.77 -18.88
N PRO A 44 5.10 -16.91 -20.22
CA PRO A 44 4.28 -16.12 -21.14
C PRO A 44 2.77 -16.34 -20.97
N LYS A 45 2.35 -17.56 -20.60
CA LYS A 45 0.92 -17.84 -20.32
C LYS A 45 0.42 -17.13 -19.05
N ILE A 46 1.28 -17.01 -18.03
CA ILE A 46 0.91 -16.36 -16.75
C ILE A 46 0.86 -14.85 -16.96
N ILE A 47 1.87 -14.27 -17.63
CA ILE A 47 1.90 -12.84 -17.95
C ILE A 47 0.71 -12.44 -18.80
N LYS A 48 0.37 -13.22 -19.83
CA LYS A 48 -0.81 -12.95 -20.66
C LYS A 48 -2.11 -12.99 -19.85
N ALA A 49 -2.31 -14.03 -19.02
CA ALA A 49 -3.50 -14.14 -18.17
C ALA A 49 -3.61 -12.98 -17.16
N LEU A 50 -2.47 -12.55 -16.60
CA LEU A 50 -2.39 -11.38 -15.73
C LEU A 50 -2.83 -10.12 -16.48
N GLN A 51 -2.18 -9.81 -17.62
CA GLN A 51 -2.47 -8.63 -18.45
C GLN A 51 -3.95 -8.55 -18.85
N GLU A 52 -4.51 -9.65 -19.35
CA GLU A 52 -5.91 -9.69 -19.75
C GLU A 52 -6.89 -9.47 -18.59
N GLN A 53 -6.52 -9.87 -17.36
CA GLN A 53 -7.39 -9.73 -16.19
C GLN A 53 -7.25 -8.36 -15.53
N VAL A 54 -6.04 -7.77 -15.47
CA VAL A 54 -5.84 -6.44 -14.88
C VAL A 54 -6.54 -5.34 -15.67
N GLU A 55 -6.67 -5.51 -16.99
CA GLU A 55 -7.46 -4.60 -17.84
C GLU A 55 -8.97 -4.72 -17.63
N LYS A 56 -9.45 -5.79 -16.97
CA LYS A 56 -10.88 -6.07 -16.76
C LYS A 56 -11.32 -5.79 -15.33
N LEU A 57 -10.73 -6.49 -14.35
CA LEU A 57 -11.10 -6.41 -12.93
C LEU A 57 -10.01 -7.03 -12.05
N THR A 58 -9.46 -6.25 -11.13
CA THR A 58 -8.41 -6.71 -10.21
C THR A 58 -8.94 -7.13 -8.84
N LEU A 59 -9.88 -6.38 -8.26
CA LEU A 59 -10.38 -6.61 -6.91
C LEU A 59 -11.86 -6.25 -6.79
N SER A 60 -12.66 -7.19 -6.27
CA SER A 60 -14.09 -6.99 -5.98
C SER A 60 -14.42 -7.02 -4.49
N SER A 61 -13.46 -7.32 -3.60
CA SER A 61 -13.71 -7.84 -2.25
C SER A 61 -14.57 -9.13 -2.27
N ARG A 62 -14.73 -9.78 -1.10
CA ARG A 62 -15.69 -10.90 -0.94
C ARG A 62 -17.13 -10.44 -0.75
N ALA A 63 -17.39 -9.13 -0.66
CA ALA A 63 -18.74 -8.58 -0.57
C ALA A 63 -19.50 -8.68 -1.91
N PHE A 64 -18.79 -8.84 -3.02
CA PHE A 64 -19.37 -9.01 -4.35
C PHE A 64 -18.87 -10.30 -4.98
N TYR A 65 -19.74 -10.97 -5.74
CA TYR A 65 -19.30 -12.05 -6.63
C TYR A 65 -18.45 -11.47 -7.76
N ASN A 66 -17.48 -12.26 -8.22
CA ASN A 66 -16.76 -12.01 -9.46
C ASN A 66 -16.78 -13.29 -10.32
N ASP A 67 -16.57 -13.13 -11.62
CA ASP A 67 -16.67 -14.20 -12.61
C ASP A 67 -15.45 -15.14 -12.64
N LYS A 68 -14.33 -14.77 -11.98
CA LYS A 68 -13.10 -15.58 -11.97
C LYS A 68 -12.98 -16.52 -10.79
N PHE A 69 -13.51 -16.14 -9.63
CA PHE A 69 -13.42 -16.95 -8.42
C PHE A 69 -14.08 -18.33 -8.57
N PRO A 70 -15.31 -18.49 -9.11
CA PRO A 70 -15.92 -19.81 -9.28
C PRO A 70 -15.10 -20.73 -10.20
N VAL A 71 -14.58 -20.19 -11.31
CA VAL A 71 -13.74 -20.95 -12.27
C VAL A 71 -12.41 -21.36 -11.65
N PHE A 72 -11.78 -20.46 -10.88
CA PHE A 72 -10.58 -20.77 -10.12
C PHE A 72 -10.84 -21.86 -9.08
N ALA A 73 -11.92 -21.70 -8.31
CA ALA A 73 -12.29 -22.61 -7.25
C ALA A 73 -12.57 -24.01 -7.78
N GLU A 74 -13.44 -24.13 -8.79
CA GLU A 74 -13.76 -25.40 -9.45
C GLU A 74 -12.51 -26.10 -10.01
N ARG A 75 -11.62 -25.34 -10.66
CA ARG A 75 -10.40 -25.92 -11.22
C ARG A 75 -9.49 -26.46 -10.12
N LEU A 76 -9.32 -25.71 -9.03
CA LEU A 76 -8.44 -26.12 -7.93
C LEU A 76 -9.03 -27.31 -7.17
N THR A 77 -10.33 -27.28 -6.88
CA THR A 77 -11.03 -28.37 -6.19
C THR A 77 -10.98 -29.65 -7.01
N ASN A 78 -11.20 -29.58 -8.34
CA ASN A 78 -11.07 -30.74 -9.22
C ASN A 78 -9.63 -31.26 -9.31
N MET A 79 -8.64 -30.36 -9.33
CA MET A 79 -7.22 -30.74 -9.44
C MET A 79 -6.70 -31.43 -8.18
N LEU A 80 -7.09 -30.96 -6.99
CA LEU A 80 -6.63 -31.49 -5.70
C LEU A 80 -7.64 -32.47 -5.06
N GLY A 81 -8.81 -32.60 -5.66
CA GLY A 81 -9.91 -33.46 -5.21
C GLY A 81 -10.63 -32.98 -3.94
N TYR A 82 -10.52 -31.71 -3.54
CA TYR A 82 -11.18 -31.15 -2.33
C TYR A 82 -12.54 -30.52 -2.65
N GLU A 83 -13.45 -30.44 -1.66
CA GLU A 83 -14.78 -29.88 -1.86
C GLU A 83 -14.82 -28.35 -1.80
N MET A 84 -13.91 -27.74 -1.02
CA MET A 84 -13.91 -26.31 -0.72
C MET A 84 -12.50 -25.73 -0.84
N VAL A 85 -12.44 -24.46 -1.21
CA VAL A 85 -11.21 -23.65 -1.23
C VAL A 85 -11.47 -22.30 -0.57
N LEU A 86 -10.47 -21.82 0.17
CA LEU A 86 -10.45 -20.47 0.73
C LEU A 86 -9.13 -19.80 0.35
N PRO A 87 -9.09 -18.96 -0.71
CA PRO A 87 -7.87 -18.27 -1.09
C PRO A 87 -7.51 -17.18 -0.08
N MET A 88 -6.22 -17.12 0.24
CA MET A 88 -5.57 -16.08 1.05
C MET A 88 -4.41 -15.46 0.24
N ASN A 89 -3.69 -14.49 0.79
CA ASN A 89 -2.63 -13.79 0.07
C ASN A 89 -1.23 -14.38 0.32
N THR A 90 -1.01 -14.97 1.50
CA THR A 90 0.29 -15.55 1.88
C THR A 90 0.14 -16.94 2.48
N GLY A 91 1.22 -17.73 2.45
CA GLY A 91 1.27 -19.03 3.13
C GLY A 91 0.96 -18.92 4.63
N ALA A 92 1.49 -17.89 5.30
CA ALA A 92 1.22 -17.65 6.72
C ALA A 92 -0.29 -17.41 7.00
N GLU A 93 -0.98 -16.66 6.14
CA GLU A 93 -2.44 -16.47 6.26
C GLU A 93 -3.22 -17.78 5.99
N GLY A 94 -2.73 -18.61 5.08
CA GLY A 94 -3.26 -19.95 4.83
C GLY A 94 -3.17 -20.83 6.08
N VAL A 95 -1.99 -20.85 6.73
CA VAL A 95 -1.78 -21.58 7.99
C VAL A 95 -2.65 -21.01 9.11
N GLU A 96 -2.68 -19.69 9.32
CA GLU A 96 -3.54 -19.05 10.32
C GLU A 96 -5.02 -19.43 10.14
N THR A 97 -5.47 -19.49 8.88
CA THR A 97 -6.83 -19.92 8.54
C THR A 97 -7.05 -21.39 8.90
N ALA A 98 -6.09 -22.27 8.59
CA ALA A 98 -6.16 -23.68 8.96
C ALA A 98 -6.19 -23.90 10.47
N LEU A 99 -5.37 -23.19 11.24
CA LEU A 99 -5.38 -23.21 12.70
C LEU A 99 -6.73 -22.80 13.27
N LYS A 100 -7.33 -21.73 12.72
CA LYS A 100 -8.66 -21.25 13.15
C LYS A 100 -9.76 -22.24 12.83
N VAL A 101 -9.75 -22.83 11.63
CA VAL A 101 -10.70 -23.87 11.23
C VAL A 101 -10.57 -25.07 12.16
N ALA A 102 -9.35 -25.53 12.43
CA ALA A 102 -9.12 -26.67 13.30
C ALA A 102 -9.60 -26.42 14.73
N ARG A 103 -9.23 -25.29 15.34
CA ARG A 103 -9.70 -24.92 16.69
C ARG A 103 -11.22 -24.79 16.74
N LYS A 104 -11.84 -24.11 15.77
CA LYS A 104 -13.30 -23.95 15.70
C LYS A 104 -14.00 -25.30 15.56
N TRP A 105 -13.53 -26.16 14.65
CA TRP A 105 -14.01 -27.53 14.50
C TRP A 105 -13.83 -28.35 15.79
N GLY A 106 -12.69 -28.19 16.46
CA GLY A 106 -12.40 -28.82 17.74
C GLY A 106 -13.45 -28.49 18.81
N HIS A 107 -13.83 -27.21 18.92
CA HIS A 107 -14.89 -26.78 19.84
C HIS A 107 -16.29 -27.22 19.39
N GLU A 108 -16.64 -27.03 18.12
CA GLU A 108 -18.02 -27.20 17.64
C GLU A 108 -18.39 -28.65 17.28
N LYS A 109 -17.41 -29.48 16.92
CA LYS A 109 -17.64 -30.85 16.42
C LYS A 109 -16.98 -31.91 17.27
N LYS A 110 -15.76 -31.66 17.76
CA LYS A 110 -15.06 -32.58 18.68
C LYS A 110 -15.43 -32.36 20.16
N ASN A 111 -16.11 -31.25 20.48
CA ASN A 111 -16.53 -30.86 21.83
C ASN A 111 -15.36 -30.60 22.79
N ILE A 112 -14.24 -30.09 22.28
CA ILE A 112 -13.14 -29.63 23.13
C ILE A 112 -13.61 -28.43 23.96
N PRO A 113 -13.39 -28.40 25.29
CA PRO A 113 -13.76 -27.27 26.13
C PRO A 113 -13.21 -25.93 25.62
N LYS A 114 -13.93 -24.86 25.92
CA LYS A 114 -13.58 -23.51 25.47
C LYS A 114 -12.15 -23.17 25.89
N ASP A 115 -11.38 -22.60 24.97
CA ASP A 115 -9.99 -22.16 25.18
C ASP A 115 -8.98 -23.28 25.50
N GLU A 116 -9.38 -24.57 25.38
CA GLU A 116 -8.52 -25.73 25.64
C GLU A 116 -8.04 -26.46 24.38
N ALA A 117 -8.37 -25.96 23.18
CA ALA A 117 -7.97 -26.60 21.92
C ALA A 117 -6.45 -26.53 21.70
N ILE A 118 -5.85 -27.70 21.44
CA ILE A 118 -4.41 -27.86 21.21
C ILE A 118 -4.15 -28.09 19.71
N ILE A 119 -3.12 -27.44 19.19
CA ILE A 119 -2.51 -27.79 17.91
C ILE A 119 -1.14 -28.43 18.19
N VAL A 120 -0.87 -29.56 17.54
CA VAL A 120 0.45 -30.20 17.57
C VAL A 120 1.19 -29.83 16.28
N SER A 121 2.48 -29.49 16.37
CA SER A 121 3.34 -29.21 15.21
C SER A 121 4.74 -29.81 15.40
N CYS A 122 5.56 -29.76 14.36
CA CYS A 122 6.88 -30.40 14.34
C CYS A 122 8.00 -29.41 14.67
N CYS A 123 9.00 -29.81 15.45
CA CYS A 123 10.26 -29.08 15.53
C CYS A 123 10.93 -29.01 14.15
N GLY A 124 11.59 -27.90 13.86
CA GLY A 124 12.13 -27.59 12.53
C GLY A 124 11.12 -26.96 11.56
N CYS A 125 9.86 -26.79 11.94
CA CYS A 125 8.84 -26.25 11.02
C CYS A 125 9.09 -24.79 10.61
N PHE A 126 8.71 -24.45 9.38
CA PHE A 126 8.56 -23.08 8.92
C PHE A 126 7.20 -22.85 8.24
N HIS A 127 6.25 -22.32 9.01
CA HIS A 127 4.89 -22.06 8.55
C HIS A 127 4.60 -20.56 8.31
N GLY A 128 5.63 -19.70 8.41
CA GLY A 128 5.50 -18.25 8.37
C GLY A 128 6.05 -17.53 9.60
N ARG A 129 5.69 -16.24 9.76
CA ARG A 129 6.27 -15.33 10.77
C ARG A 129 5.25 -14.57 11.62
N THR A 130 3.97 -14.95 11.57
CA THR A 130 2.95 -14.37 12.45
C THR A 130 3.09 -14.91 13.88
N LEU A 131 2.54 -14.21 14.87
CA LEU A 131 2.67 -14.60 16.28
C LEU A 131 2.14 -16.01 16.56
N ALA A 132 0.98 -16.41 16.00
CA ALA A 132 0.44 -17.75 16.23
C ALA A 132 1.34 -18.83 15.61
N VAL A 133 1.85 -18.57 14.41
CA VAL A 133 2.74 -19.48 13.68
C VAL A 133 4.06 -19.69 14.43
N ILE A 134 4.77 -18.61 14.79
CA ILE A 134 6.07 -18.74 15.48
C ILE A 134 5.92 -19.37 16.88
N SER A 135 4.72 -19.33 17.47
CA SER A 135 4.44 -20.00 18.75
C SER A 135 4.58 -21.53 18.66
N MET A 136 4.46 -22.09 17.47
CA MET A 136 4.68 -23.52 17.20
C MET A 136 6.15 -23.85 16.90
N SER A 137 7.00 -22.86 16.60
CA SER A 137 8.41 -23.09 16.26
C SER A 137 9.26 -23.51 17.47
N CYS A 138 10.23 -24.40 17.26
CA CYS A 138 11.28 -24.73 18.22
C CYS A 138 12.53 -23.83 18.05
N ASP A 139 12.56 -22.98 17.02
CA ASP A 139 13.67 -22.08 16.75
C ASP A 139 13.62 -20.85 17.66
N ASN A 140 14.72 -20.63 18.39
CA ASN A 140 14.88 -19.48 19.27
C ASN A 140 14.99 -18.18 18.46
N ASP A 141 15.60 -18.20 17.28
CA ASP A 141 15.68 -16.99 16.43
C ASP A 141 14.32 -16.60 15.87
N ALA A 142 13.40 -17.56 15.68
CA ALA A 142 12.02 -17.30 15.30
C ALA A 142 11.17 -16.69 16.43
N THR A 143 11.54 -16.88 17.71
CA THR A 143 10.68 -16.56 18.87
C THR A 143 11.24 -15.49 19.81
N ARG A 144 12.56 -15.31 19.86
CA ARG A 144 13.24 -14.41 20.80
C ARG A 144 12.80 -12.96 20.61
N GLY A 145 12.24 -12.39 21.68
CA GLY A 145 11.84 -10.97 21.72
C GLY A 145 10.40 -10.68 21.27
N PHE A 146 9.62 -11.70 20.92
CA PHE A 146 8.22 -11.55 20.46
C PHE A 146 7.16 -11.99 21.48
N GLY A 147 7.58 -12.31 22.71
CA GLY A 147 6.68 -12.81 23.75
C GLY A 147 5.63 -11.77 24.22
N PRO A 148 4.49 -12.23 24.79
CA PRO A 148 4.13 -13.63 25.03
C PRO A 148 3.66 -14.36 23.77
N LEU A 149 4.05 -15.64 23.64
CA LEU A 149 3.62 -16.52 22.56
C LEU A 149 2.21 -17.09 22.81
N LEU A 150 1.53 -17.51 21.74
CA LEU A 150 0.19 -18.08 21.79
C LEU A 150 0.20 -19.43 22.52
N PRO A 151 -0.66 -19.63 23.55
CA PRO A 151 -0.81 -20.92 24.20
C PRO A 151 -1.63 -21.93 23.36
N GLY A 152 -1.69 -23.17 23.83
CA GLY A 152 -2.45 -24.24 23.17
C GLY A 152 -1.69 -24.87 22.00
N ASN A 153 -0.37 -24.94 22.08
CA ASN A 153 0.50 -25.55 21.07
C ASN A 153 1.41 -26.59 21.73
N LEU A 154 1.54 -27.77 21.12
CA LEU A 154 2.52 -28.80 21.48
C LEU A 154 3.45 -29.07 20.31
N LYS A 155 4.64 -29.57 20.61
CA LYS A 155 5.71 -29.78 19.64
C LYS A 155 6.18 -31.22 19.73
N VAL A 156 6.47 -31.82 18.58
CA VAL A 156 7.04 -33.17 18.43
C VAL A 156 8.20 -33.11 17.45
N ASP A 157 9.15 -34.02 17.53
CA ASP A 157 10.22 -34.08 16.53
C ASP A 157 9.68 -34.57 15.18
N PHE A 158 10.12 -33.94 14.09
CA PHE A 158 9.72 -34.33 12.75
C PHE A 158 10.21 -35.75 12.42
N GLY A 159 9.32 -36.59 11.90
CA GLY A 159 9.64 -37.99 11.59
C GLY A 159 9.49 -38.97 12.75
N ASP A 160 9.14 -38.51 13.96
CA ASP A 160 8.94 -39.36 15.14
C ASP A 160 7.45 -39.68 15.38
N ALA A 161 6.96 -40.70 14.68
CA ALA A 161 5.57 -41.16 14.81
C ALA A 161 5.26 -41.75 16.20
N ASP A 162 6.24 -42.33 16.90
CA ASP A 162 6.04 -42.93 18.22
C ASP A 162 5.80 -41.85 19.29
N SER A 163 6.56 -40.76 19.24
CA SER A 163 6.35 -39.61 20.12
C SER A 163 5.04 -38.88 19.80
N LEU A 164 4.67 -38.79 18.51
CA LEU A 164 3.36 -38.27 18.12
C LEU A 164 2.22 -39.13 18.69
N GLU A 165 2.32 -40.46 18.61
CA GLU A 165 1.32 -41.37 19.17
C GLU A 165 1.20 -41.19 20.69
N LYS A 166 2.30 -41.01 21.43
CA LYS A 166 2.27 -40.75 22.88
C LYS A 166 1.50 -39.46 23.19
N ILE A 167 1.79 -38.37 22.48
CA ILE A 167 1.07 -37.09 22.63
C ILE A 167 -0.42 -37.26 22.36
N PHE A 168 -0.78 -38.00 21.30
CA PHE A 168 -2.18 -38.24 20.93
C PHE A 168 -2.90 -39.16 21.93
N LYS A 169 -2.21 -40.14 22.52
CA LYS A 169 -2.76 -40.97 23.61
C LYS A 169 -3.05 -40.15 24.87
N GLU A 170 -2.15 -39.25 25.24
CA GLU A 170 -2.27 -38.47 26.47
C GLU A 170 -3.27 -37.32 26.36
N LYS A 171 -3.35 -36.65 25.21
CA LYS A 171 -4.08 -35.39 25.03
C LYS A 171 -5.01 -35.37 23.82
N GLY A 172 -5.23 -36.53 23.18
CA GLY A 172 -5.99 -36.64 21.93
C GLY A 172 -7.40 -36.09 22.01
N ASP A 173 -8.03 -36.12 23.18
CA ASP A 173 -9.34 -35.52 23.44
C ASP A 173 -9.34 -33.99 23.26
N LYS A 174 -8.22 -33.32 23.52
CA LYS A 174 -8.04 -31.86 23.41
C LYS A 174 -7.30 -31.40 22.15
N ILE A 175 -6.70 -32.31 21.39
CA ILE A 175 -5.99 -31.97 20.16
C ILE A 175 -6.99 -31.75 19.03
N ALA A 176 -7.00 -30.56 18.46
CA ALA A 176 -7.87 -30.18 17.36
C ALA A 176 -7.25 -30.49 15.99
N GLY A 177 -5.93 -30.35 15.86
CA GLY A 177 -5.21 -30.58 14.60
C GLY A 177 -3.73 -30.86 14.79
N PHE A 178 -3.15 -31.51 13.80
CA PHE A 178 -1.71 -31.70 13.64
C PHE A 178 -1.26 -31.01 12.35
N LEU A 179 -0.38 -30.01 12.49
CA LEU A 179 0.17 -29.21 11.41
C LEU A 179 1.62 -29.64 11.15
N PHE A 180 1.90 -30.08 9.92
CA PHE A 180 3.22 -30.54 9.52
C PHE A 180 3.51 -30.17 8.05
N GLU A 181 4.79 -30.07 7.70
CA GLU A 181 5.24 -30.06 6.31
C GLU A 181 5.53 -31.51 5.87
N PRO A 182 5.06 -31.98 4.71
CA PRO A 182 5.41 -33.32 4.21
C PRO A 182 6.92 -33.49 3.97
N ILE A 183 7.61 -32.40 3.62
CA ILE A 183 9.06 -32.26 3.54
C ILE A 183 9.40 -30.90 4.18
N GLN A 184 10.21 -30.87 5.24
CA GLN A 184 10.56 -29.59 5.88
C GLN A 184 11.58 -28.84 5.03
N GLY A 185 11.13 -27.69 4.49
CA GLY A 185 11.90 -26.91 3.53
C GLY A 185 13.06 -26.15 4.16
N GLU A 186 12.72 -25.15 4.96
CA GLU A 186 13.67 -24.23 5.59
C GLU A 186 14.57 -24.91 6.64
N ALA A 187 14.17 -26.09 7.14
CA ALA A 187 14.99 -26.93 8.02
C ALA A 187 16.19 -27.58 7.31
N GLY A 188 16.33 -27.40 5.99
CA GLY A 188 17.39 -27.99 5.18
C GLY A 188 16.91 -29.16 4.31
N VAL A 189 15.68 -29.09 3.80
CA VAL A 189 15.08 -30.11 2.90
C VAL A 189 15.08 -31.50 3.57
N VAL A 190 14.45 -31.59 4.74
CA VAL A 190 14.37 -32.82 5.52
C VAL A 190 13.21 -33.69 4.99
N ILE A 191 13.55 -34.85 4.45
CA ILE A 191 12.59 -35.88 4.02
C ILE A 191 12.31 -36.80 5.21
N PRO A 192 11.05 -37.06 5.59
CA PRO A 192 10.75 -37.92 6.71
C PRO A 192 11.08 -39.40 6.39
N PRO A 193 11.18 -40.28 7.41
CA PRO A 193 11.28 -41.72 7.20
C PRO A 193 10.11 -42.26 6.38
N GLU A 194 10.36 -43.30 5.58
CA GLU A 194 9.31 -43.97 4.80
C GLU A 194 8.17 -44.47 5.70
N GLY A 195 6.93 -44.16 5.31
CA GLY A 195 5.73 -44.57 6.04
C GLY A 195 5.32 -43.60 7.15
N TYR A 196 6.11 -42.55 7.41
CA TYR A 196 5.78 -41.54 8.42
C TYR A 196 4.44 -40.85 8.11
N LEU A 197 4.19 -40.47 6.85
CA LEU A 197 2.95 -39.75 6.50
C LEU A 197 1.71 -40.65 6.62
N LYS A 198 1.83 -41.94 6.28
CA LYS A 198 0.82 -42.97 6.56
C LYS A 198 0.54 -43.10 8.05
N ALA A 199 1.59 -43.22 8.87
CA ALA A 199 1.44 -43.31 10.32
C ALA A 199 0.73 -42.08 10.90
N VAL A 200 1.11 -40.86 10.46
CA VAL A 200 0.43 -39.61 10.84
C VAL A 200 -1.05 -39.66 10.46
N ARG A 201 -1.38 -40.08 9.23
CA ARG A 201 -2.77 -40.17 8.77
C ARG A 201 -3.59 -41.12 9.64
N GLU A 202 -3.06 -42.29 9.95
CA GLU A 202 -3.69 -43.28 10.81
C GLU A 202 -3.92 -42.75 12.23
N LEU A 203 -2.91 -42.09 12.81
CA LEU A 203 -3.00 -41.49 14.14
C LEU A 203 -4.05 -40.37 14.19
N CYS A 204 -4.06 -39.48 13.21
CA CYS A 204 -5.05 -38.41 13.11
C CYS A 204 -6.47 -38.98 13.01
N THR A 205 -6.68 -40.01 12.18
CA THR A 205 -7.98 -40.68 12.07
C THR A 205 -8.40 -41.35 13.37
N LYS A 206 -7.50 -42.14 13.99
CA LYS A 206 -7.76 -42.88 15.23
C LYS A 206 -8.18 -41.96 16.38
N HIS A 207 -7.56 -40.79 16.50
CA HIS A 207 -7.80 -39.84 17.58
C HIS A 207 -8.80 -38.73 17.22
N ASN A 208 -9.43 -38.82 16.04
CA ASN A 208 -10.31 -37.79 15.49
C ASN A 208 -9.63 -36.40 15.57
N VAL A 209 -8.45 -36.28 14.99
CA VAL A 209 -7.64 -35.05 14.91
C VAL A 209 -7.52 -34.67 13.44
N LEU A 210 -7.65 -33.38 13.11
CA LEU A 210 -7.47 -32.93 11.74
C LEU A 210 -6.00 -32.99 11.33
N MET A 211 -5.71 -33.69 10.24
CA MET A 211 -4.40 -33.70 9.59
C MET A 211 -4.29 -32.50 8.65
N ILE A 212 -3.39 -31.56 8.97
CA ILE A 212 -3.15 -30.32 8.23
C ILE A 212 -1.76 -30.40 7.59
N ALA A 213 -1.70 -30.56 6.28
CA ALA A 213 -0.45 -30.55 5.54
C ALA A 213 -0.14 -29.15 5.01
N ASP A 214 1.01 -28.60 5.40
CA ASP A 214 1.57 -27.41 4.79
C ASP A 214 2.39 -27.80 3.56
N GLU A 215 1.79 -27.66 2.38
CA GLU A 215 2.37 -27.96 1.08
C GLU A 215 2.87 -26.69 0.37
N VAL A 216 2.91 -25.53 1.04
CA VAL A 216 3.29 -24.22 0.46
C VAL A 216 4.62 -24.27 -0.30
N GLN A 217 5.57 -25.07 0.17
CA GLN A 217 6.85 -25.26 -0.53
C GLN A 217 6.91 -26.57 -1.33
N SER A 218 6.37 -27.67 -0.79
CA SER A 218 6.53 -29.04 -1.32
C SER A 218 5.51 -29.44 -2.40
N GLY A 219 4.40 -28.71 -2.50
CA GLY A 219 3.28 -29.01 -3.39
C GLY A 219 3.46 -28.49 -4.81
N LEU A 220 2.35 -28.51 -5.56
CA LEU A 220 2.24 -28.12 -6.97
C LEU A 220 3.40 -28.62 -7.85
N ALA A 221 3.59 -29.94 -7.88
CA ALA A 221 4.61 -30.64 -8.67
C ALA A 221 6.07 -30.46 -8.21
N ARG A 222 6.36 -29.70 -7.14
CA ARG A 222 7.73 -29.49 -6.65
C ARG A 222 8.45 -30.80 -6.33
N SER A 223 7.79 -31.70 -5.62
CA SER A 223 8.33 -33.01 -5.22
C SER A 223 8.24 -34.09 -6.31
N GLY A 224 7.72 -33.77 -7.50
CA GLY A 224 7.44 -34.75 -8.57
C GLY A 224 6.03 -35.35 -8.55
N LYS A 225 5.21 -35.04 -7.54
CA LYS A 225 3.77 -35.32 -7.45
C LYS A 225 2.97 -34.03 -7.30
N MET A 226 1.66 -34.06 -7.53
CA MET A 226 0.84 -32.83 -7.41
C MET A 226 0.93 -32.26 -6.00
N LEU A 227 0.80 -33.13 -5.00
CA LEU A 227 1.08 -32.86 -3.59
C LEU A 227 2.17 -33.83 -3.12
N ALA A 228 3.07 -33.40 -2.23
CA ALA A 228 4.08 -34.30 -1.67
C ALA A 228 3.45 -35.44 -0.85
N CYS A 229 2.29 -35.22 -0.23
CA CYS A 229 1.50 -36.26 0.41
C CYS A 229 1.11 -37.42 -0.52
N ASP A 230 1.01 -37.19 -1.84
CA ASP A 230 0.65 -38.22 -2.82
C ASP A 230 1.72 -39.33 -2.93
N TRP A 231 2.96 -39.07 -2.48
CA TRP A 231 4.03 -40.09 -2.46
C TRP A 231 3.70 -41.26 -1.55
N GLU A 232 2.94 -41.03 -0.49
CA GLU A 232 2.47 -42.06 0.41
C GLU A 232 0.96 -42.33 0.27
N GLU A 233 0.33 -41.81 -0.78
CA GLU A 233 -1.10 -42.02 -1.08
C GLU A 233 -2.03 -41.61 0.07
N ILE A 234 -1.62 -40.62 0.87
CA ILE A 234 -2.43 -40.10 1.97
C ILE A 234 -3.13 -38.82 1.57
N ARG A 235 -4.30 -38.60 2.17
CA ARG A 235 -5.10 -37.39 1.97
C ARG A 235 -5.20 -36.61 3.27
N PRO A 236 -4.62 -35.40 3.35
CA PRO A 236 -4.81 -34.51 4.49
C PRO A 236 -6.26 -34.03 4.58
N ASP A 237 -6.73 -33.72 5.79
CA ASP A 237 -8.06 -33.12 5.99
C ASP A 237 -8.07 -31.67 5.51
N MET A 238 -6.92 -30.99 5.63
CA MET A 238 -6.68 -29.66 5.11
C MET A 238 -5.30 -29.60 4.45
N VAL A 239 -5.22 -28.97 3.29
CA VAL A 239 -3.96 -28.63 2.63
C VAL A 239 -3.81 -27.12 2.62
N VAL A 240 -2.69 -26.62 3.11
CA VAL A 240 -2.28 -25.24 2.92
C VAL A 240 -1.34 -25.22 1.72
N GLU A 241 -1.69 -24.42 0.72
CA GLU A 241 -0.94 -24.29 -0.52
C GLU A 241 -0.84 -22.82 -0.90
N ASN A 242 0.23 -22.46 -1.59
CA ASN A 242 0.42 -21.11 -2.11
C ASN A 242 0.13 -21.08 -3.62
N VAL A 243 -1.04 -20.56 -3.98
CA VAL A 243 -1.26 -20.07 -5.35
C VAL A 243 -0.91 -18.58 -5.37
N LEU A 244 0.30 -18.26 -5.82
CA LEU A 244 0.75 -16.89 -5.95
C LEU A 244 0.00 -16.20 -7.11
N ILE A 245 -1.12 -15.55 -6.80
CA ILE A 245 -1.64 -14.46 -7.62
C ILE A 245 -0.98 -13.19 -7.06
N ARG A 246 -0.08 -12.60 -7.84
CA ARG A 246 0.53 -11.33 -7.46
C ARG A 246 -0.54 -10.23 -7.56
N VAL A 247 -1.12 -9.90 -6.42
CA VAL A 247 -2.02 -8.76 -6.26
C VAL A 247 -1.14 -7.53 -6.04
N ASP A 248 -1.03 -6.65 -7.03
CA ASP A 248 -0.15 -5.47 -6.95
C ASP A 248 -0.62 -4.43 -5.89
N CYS A 249 -1.86 -4.52 -5.39
CA CYS A 249 -2.25 -3.85 -4.14
C CYS A 249 -3.35 -4.57 -3.36
N VAL A 250 -3.11 -4.77 -2.06
CA VAL A 250 -4.12 -5.08 -1.05
C VAL A 250 -4.20 -3.86 -0.13
N ILE A 251 -5.40 -3.30 0.01
CA ILE A 251 -5.72 -2.19 0.91
C ILE A 251 -6.12 -2.82 2.25
N SER A 252 -5.52 -2.38 3.37
CA SER A 252 -5.89 -2.92 4.69
C SER A 252 -7.22 -2.33 5.17
N ASP A 253 -8.13 -3.21 5.59
CA ASP A 253 -9.05 -2.91 6.69
C ASP A 253 -8.28 -3.19 7.98
N ASP A 254 -7.99 -2.15 8.76
CA ASP A 254 -7.59 -2.29 10.16
C ASP A 254 -8.88 -2.30 11.00
N ASP A 255 -9.11 -3.38 11.75
CA ASP A 255 -10.24 -3.43 12.66
C ASP A 255 -9.86 -4.04 14.03
N ASN A 256 -10.28 -3.32 15.07
CA ASN A 256 -10.75 -3.77 16.39
C ASN A 256 -9.80 -3.84 17.61
N SER A 257 -9.98 -2.85 18.50
CA SER A 257 -10.64 -3.05 19.81
C SER A 257 -11.07 -1.65 20.33
N SER A 258 -12.24 -1.36 20.88
CA SER A 258 -13.21 -2.14 21.65
C SER A 258 -14.54 -1.36 21.66
N LEU A 259 -15.69 -2.03 21.68
CA LEU A 259 -16.57 -2.04 22.85
C LEU A 259 -17.84 -2.87 22.62
N SER A 260 -18.09 -3.70 23.61
CA SER A 260 -19.39 -4.17 24.04
C SER A 260 -20.46 -3.07 24.11
N SER A 261 -21.68 -3.51 23.80
CA SER A 261 -22.93 -3.20 24.50
C SER A 261 -23.88 -2.12 23.93
N ILE A 262 -25.14 -2.58 23.77
CA ILE A 262 -26.43 -1.87 23.85
C ILE A 262 -27.13 -1.49 22.52
N LYS A 263 -27.91 -2.48 22.04
CA LYS A 263 -29.38 -2.50 21.79
C LYS A 263 -30.11 -1.27 21.19
N SER A 264 -30.80 -1.61 20.07
CA SER A 264 -32.19 -1.27 19.67
C SER A 264 -32.51 0.19 19.27
N ARG A 265 -33.32 0.54 18.26
CA ARG A 265 -34.38 -0.18 17.52
C ARG A 265 -34.78 0.64 16.27
N SER A 266 -35.13 -0.06 15.19
CA SER A 266 -36.14 0.22 14.14
C SER A 266 -36.46 1.66 13.66
N SER A 267 -36.44 1.90 12.34
CA SER A 267 -37.58 1.67 11.41
C SER A 267 -37.26 2.09 9.95
N ALA A 268 -37.94 1.40 9.02
CA ALA A 268 -38.30 1.65 7.60
C ALA A 268 -38.03 3.07 7.02
N SER A 269 -37.80 3.32 5.72
CA SER A 269 -37.93 2.63 4.42
C SER A 269 -37.58 3.67 3.34
N GLY A 270 -37.07 3.28 2.17
CA GLY A 270 -37.06 4.18 1.00
C GLY A 270 -36.06 3.81 -0.12
N PRO A 271 -36.49 3.60 -1.37
CA PRO A 271 -35.66 3.01 -2.43
C PRO A 271 -35.06 4.07 -3.36
N PHE A 272 -33.84 4.55 -3.08
CA PHE A 272 -33.05 5.32 -4.04
C PHE A 272 -31.55 5.14 -3.73
N SER A 273 -30.91 4.15 -4.33
CA SER A 273 -29.43 4.11 -4.43
C SER A 273 -28.96 3.21 -5.58
N SER A 274 -29.59 3.39 -6.74
CA SER A 274 -28.98 3.06 -8.03
C SER A 274 -28.51 4.39 -8.63
N ILE A 275 -27.29 4.42 -9.18
CA ILE A 275 -26.54 5.59 -9.68
C ILE A 275 -25.57 6.17 -8.64
N PHE A 276 -24.43 5.48 -8.40
CA PHE A 276 -23.11 6.10 -8.24
C PHE A 276 -22.05 5.00 -8.05
N ARG A 277 -21.69 4.27 -9.11
CA ARG A 277 -20.53 3.36 -9.03
C ARG A 277 -19.90 3.04 -10.37
N LEU A 278 -19.59 4.08 -11.14
CA LEU A 278 -18.83 3.93 -12.37
C LEU A 278 -17.70 4.96 -12.41
N VAL A 279 -16.49 4.44 -12.63
CA VAL A 279 -15.32 5.09 -13.25
C VAL A 279 -14.42 6.00 -12.38
N VAL A 280 -13.47 5.40 -11.65
CA VAL A 280 -12.17 6.03 -11.33
C VAL A 280 -11.06 5.07 -11.75
N GLY A 281 -10.26 5.47 -12.74
CA GLY A 281 -9.21 4.63 -13.31
C GLY A 281 -8.54 5.36 -14.44
N GLY A 282 -7.31 5.83 -14.20
CA GLY A 282 -6.38 6.16 -15.27
C GLY A 282 -5.67 7.51 -15.25
N ILE A 283 -5.73 8.37 -14.22
CA ILE A 283 -5.03 9.67 -14.34
C ILE A 283 -4.40 10.25 -13.05
N VAL A 284 -4.57 9.61 -11.89
CA VAL A 284 -3.71 9.86 -10.71
C VAL A 284 -3.56 8.53 -9.96
N LYS A 285 -2.34 8.14 -9.61
CA LYS A 285 -2.08 7.01 -8.70
C LYS A 285 -2.20 7.53 -7.26
N PRO A 286 -3.19 7.10 -6.45
CA PRO A 286 -3.28 7.59 -5.08
C PRO A 286 -2.33 6.82 -4.15
N LEU A 287 -1.47 7.60 -3.47
CA LEU A 287 -0.68 7.35 -2.25
C LEU A 287 0.11 6.03 -2.13
N GLN A 288 1.39 6.13 -2.49
CA GLN A 288 2.49 5.37 -1.88
C GLN A 288 3.70 6.28 -1.65
N ALA A 289 3.72 7.06 -0.56
CA ALA A 289 4.94 7.64 0.01
C ALA A 289 4.66 8.37 1.32
N LEU A 290 4.38 7.64 2.40
CA LEU A 290 4.53 8.18 3.76
C LEU A 290 5.54 7.39 4.61
N GLY A 291 6.12 6.33 4.04
CA GLY A 291 7.06 5.44 4.72
C GLY A 291 8.47 6.00 4.91
N GLN A 292 8.83 7.12 4.28
CA GLN A 292 10.19 7.66 4.36
C GLN A 292 10.44 8.62 5.53
N PHE A 293 9.43 8.93 6.35
CA PHE A 293 9.56 9.81 7.52
C PHE A 293 9.67 9.06 8.86
N LEU A 294 9.42 7.75 8.86
CA LEU A 294 9.58 6.86 10.01
C LEU A 294 10.81 5.97 9.75
N GLY A 295 11.97 6.43 10.19
CA GLY A 295 13.25 5.88 9.80
C GLY A 295 13.49 4.41 10.17
N ALA A 296 14.07 3.66 9.22
CA ALA A 296 15.13 2.69 9.48
C ALA A 296 16.07 2.62 8.26
N ARG A 297 17.35 2.94 8.53
CA ARG A 297 18.54 3.10 7.67
C ARG A 297 18.63 2.29 6.36
N ARG A 298 19.01 2.99 5.28
CA ARG A 298 19.91 2.52 4.21
C ARG A 298 20.91 3.62 3.88
N SER A 299 22.18 3.28 3.74
CA SER A 299 23.25 4.14 3.20
C SER A 299 23.75 3.58 1.87
N CYS A 300 23.77 4.43 0.85
CA CYS A 300 24.55 4.34 -0.41
C CYS A 300 25.47 5.59 -0.42
N GLY A 301 26.68 5.64 -1.01
CA GLY A 301 27.40 4.70 -1.86
C GLY A 301 28.73 5.29 -2.42
N SER A 302 29.18 4.72 -3.55
CA SER A 302 30.01 5.25 -4.67
C SER A 302 31.49 5.74 -4.50
N SER A 303 32.40 4.94 -5.05
CA SER A 303 33.47 5.17 -6.06
C SER A 303 34.42 6.40 -6.14
N SER A 304 35.73 6.06 -6.11
CA SER A 304 36.90 6.47 -6.94
C SER A 304 37.55 7.88 -6.86
N SER A 305 38.82 7.99 -6.40
CA SER A 305 40.05 7.93 -7.24
C SER A 305 41.36 8.41 -6.54
N SER A 306 42.45 7.67 -6.82
CA SER A 306 43.89 8.04 -6.89
C SER A 306 44.79 8.36 -5.66
N SER A 307 45.88 7.57 -5.58
CA SER A 307 47.31 7.93 -5.35
C SER A 307 48.04 7.49 -4.04
N LEU A 308 49.02 6.58 -4.24
CA LEU A 308 50.39 6.44 -3.68
C LEU A 308 50.69 6.40 -2.16
N SER A 309 51.03 5.19 -1.69
CA SER A 309 52.19 4.74 -0.86
C SER A 309 52.76 5.57 0.32
N ILE A 310 52.86 4.96 1.52
CA ILE A 310 54.09 4.58 2.28
C ILE A 310 53.72 4.24 3.76
N SER A 311 54.48 3.28 4.32
CA SER A 311 54.53 2.68 5.66
C SER A 311 54.27 3.53 6.91
N GLY A 312 53.79 2.90 7.99
CA GLY A 312 53.99 3.37 9.37
C GLY A 312 52.98 2.79 10.37
N ASP A 313 53.47 2.46 11.56
CA ASP A 313 52.83 1.76 12.68
C ASP A 313 51.97 2.70 13.57
N GLU A 314 51.26 2.09 14.52
CA GLU A 314 50.60 2.63 15.73
C GLU A 314 49.20 3.26 15.65
N GLY A 315 48.40 2.90 16.66
CA GLY A 315 46.96 3.10 16.74
C GLY A 315 46.48 4.48 17.17
N GLY A 316 45.20 4.71 16.91
CA GLY A 316 44.46 5.90 17.33
C GLY A 316 43.13 5.99 16.57
N GLU A 317 42.04 5.99 17.31
CA GLU A 317 40.66 6.11 16.83
C GLU A 317 40.43 7.35 15.94
N ILE A 318 40.13 7.19 14.65
CA ILE A 318 39.35 8.14 13.84
C ILE A 318 38.69 7.38 12.66
N GLU A 319 37.35 7.25 12.63
CA GLU A 319 36.62 6.92 11.37
C GLU A 319 35.34 7.77 11.19
N GLN A 320 35.51 8.78 10.33
CA GLN A 320 34.70 9.24 9.19
C GLN A 320 33.16 9.04 9.19
N GLY A 321 32.46 10.17 9.00
CA GLY A 321 31.01 10.30 9.10
C GLY A 321 30.19 9.75 7.92
N GLY A 322 29.18 8.95 8.27
CA GLY A 322 28.04 8.64 7.41
C GLY A 322 26.81 9.49 7.80
N VAL A 323 26.07 9.99 6.82
CA VAL A 323 24.83 10.75 7.03
C VAL A 323 23.79 9.87 7.72
N THR A 324 23.34 10.28 8.91
CA THR A 324 22.29 9.61 9.68
C THR A 324 20.90 10.07 9.22
N HIS A 325 20.06 9.13 8.77
CA HIS A 325 18.65 9.42 8.46
C HIS A 325 17.85 9.58 9.75
N HIS A 326 17.54 10.83 10.13
CA HIS A 326 16.68 11.18 11.26
C HIS A 326 15.33 11.68 10.74
N SER A 327 14.23 11.37 11.45
CA SER A 327 12.95 11.99 11.13
C SER A 327 13.01 13.50 11.44
N PRO A 328 12.32 14.37 10.70
CA PRO A 328 12.30 15.79 11.02
C PRO A 328 11.90 16.10 12.45
N THR A 329 11.00 15.34 13.07
CA THR A 329 10.75 15.48 14.52
C THR A 329 12.01 15.20 15.36
N GLN A 330 12.80 14.17 15.03
CA GLN A 330 14.06 13.88 15.73
C GLN A 330 15.14 14.93 15.48
N VAL A 331 15.24 15.47 14.26
CA VAL A 331 16.19 16.54 13.93
C VAL A 331 15.82 17.82 14.67
N LEU A 332 14.55 18.21 14.61
CA LEU A 332 14.07 19.49 15.13
C LEU A 332 14.05 19.50 16.67
N LYS A 333 13.94 18.34 17.34
CA LYS A 333 14.05 18.22 18.81
C LYS A 333 15.30 18.84 19.43
N ASN A 334 16.39 18.92 18.68
CA ASN A 334 17.64 19.51 19.16
C ASN A 334 17.68 21.05 19.08
N PHE A 335 16.60 21.69 18.60
CA PHE A 335 16.50 23.14 18.50
C PHE A 335 15.54 23.68 19.57
N GLU A 336 16.07 24.51 20.47
CA GLU A 336 15.30 25.13 21.56
C GLU A 336 14.26 26.13 21.04
N GLU A 337 14.61 26.91 20.01
CA GLU A 337 13.71 27.86 19.36
C GLU A 337 13.73 27.72 17.84
N ILE A 338 12.56 27.58 17.23
CA ILE A 338 12.35 27.66 15.79
C ILE A 338 11.24 28.69 15.53
N ARG A 339 11.50 29.69 14.69
CA ARG A 339 10.50 30.73 14.33
C ARG A 339 9.93 30.55 12.93
N TYR A 340 10.73 30.08 11.98
CA TYR A 340 10.35 29.88 10.59
C TYR A 340 10.86 28.51 10.15
N LEU A 341 9.97 27.65 9.69
CA LEU A 341 10.30 26.29 9.27
C LEU A 341 9.87 26.08 7.82
N ARG A 342 10.84 25.73 6.96
CA ARG A 342 10.58 25.27 5.60
C ARG A 342 11.03 23.81 5.50
N ILE A 343 10.12 22.94 5.07
CA ILE A 343 10.39 21.52 4.84
C ILE A 343 10.21 21.26 3.35
N GLU A 344 11.21 20.65 2.72
CA GLU A 344 11.12 20.20 1.34
C GLU A 344 11.05 18.67 1.31
N LEU A 345 10.00 18.12 0.71
CA LEU A 345 9.82 16.69 0.51
C LEU A 345 10.43 16.27 -0.82
N PRO A 346 10.99 15.05 -0.93
CA PRO A 346 11.44 14.52 -2.20
C PRO A 346 10.26 14.38 -3.18
N SER A 347 10.52 14.56 -4.48
CA SER A 347 9.54 14.50 -5.56
C SER A 347 8.70 13.21 -5.56
N GLY A 348 7.40 13.31 -5.87
CA GLY A 348 6.63 12.17 -6.39
C GLY A 348 5.49 11.57 -5.55
N GLU A 349 4.69 12.34 -4.80
CA GLU A 349 3.53 11.76 -4.09
C GLU A 349 2.29 11.50 -4.99
N LEU A 350 2.12 12.27 -6.07
CA LEU A 350 0.90 12.23 -6.90
C LEU A 350 1.02 11.44 -8.21
N GLY A 351 2.20 10.86 -8.51
CA GLY A 351 2.38 9.91 -9.62
C GLY A 351 1.75 10.37 -10.94
N ILE A 352 2.06 11.60 -11.37
CA ILE A 352 1.46 12.26 -12.53
C ILE A 352 2.11 11.71 -13.82
N ASP A 353 1.31 11.44 -14.86
CA ASP A 353 1.80 11.00 -16.17
C ASP A 353 2.64 12.09 -16.86
N GLU A 354 3.61 11.69 -17.71
CA GLU A 354 4.44 12.65 -18.46
C GLU A 354 3.58 13.61 -19.28
N GLY A 355 3.78 14.91 -19.05
CA GLY A 355 3.08 15.99 -19.75
C GLY A 355 1.83 16.52 -19.05
N VAL A 356 1.30 15.85 -18.01
CA VAL A 356 0.20 16.37 -17.19
C VAL A 356 0.73 17.35 -16.14
N LEU A 357 0.07 18.50 -15.98
CA LEU A 357 0.35 19.45 -14.91
C LEU A 357 -0.65 19.27 -13.78
N LEU A 358 -0.15 19.15 -12.56
CA LEU A 358 -0.95 19.31 -11.35
C LEU A 358 -0.13 20.07 -10.31
N LYS A 359 -0.62 21.25 -9.93
CA LYS A 359 -0.09 22.05 -8.85
C LYS A 359 -1.19 22.36 -7.86
N TRP A 360 -0.89 22.28 -6.58
CA TRP A 360 -1.83 22.63 -5.53
C TRP A 360 -1.15 23.36 -4.39
N ARG A 361 -1.91 24.25 -3.76
CA ARG A 361 -1.51 24.96 -2.55
C ARG A 361 -2.64 24.89 -1.54
N ALA A 362 -2.33 24.52 -0.31
CA ALA A 362 -3.31 24.42 0.77
C ALA A 362 -2.83 25.18 2.01
N GLU A 363 -3.77 25.86 2.67
CA GLU A 363 -3.56 26.48 3.97
C GLU A 363 -4.43 25.80 5.02
N PHE A 364 -3.83 25.53 6.17
CA PHE A 364 -4.48 24.83 7.28
C PHE A 364 -4.34 25.63 8.58
N GLY A 365 -5.42 25.66 9.36
CA GLY A 365 -5.41 25.94 10.79
C GLY A 365 -5.60 24.62 11.56
N SER A 366 -6.67 24.51 12.36
CA SER A 366 -7.09 23.20 12.88
C SER A 366 -7.70 22.30 11.79
N THR A 367 -8.33 22.91 10.79
CA THR A 367 -8.88 22.27 9.59
C THR A 367 -8.40 23.01 8.34
N LEU A 368 -8.76 22.51 7.15
CA LEU A 368 -8.46 23.19 5.89
C LEU A 368 -9.13 24.57 5.87
N ASP A 369 -8.35 25.64 5.63
CA ASP A 369 -8.85 27.02 5.49
C ASP A 369 -9.19 27.32 4.03
N HIS A 370 -8.24 27.06 3.13
CA HIS A 370 -8.48 27.05 1.68
C HIS A 370 -7.46 26.22 0.92
N CYS A 371 -7.85 25.73 -0.26
CA CYS A 371 -6.96 25.05 -1.19
C CYS A 371 -7.19 25.53 -2.62
N VAL A 372 -6.12 25.77 -3.36
CA VAL A 372 -6.16 26.13 -4.78
C VAL A 372 -5.40 25.08 -5.57
N ILE A 373 -6.01 24.59 -6.65
CA ILE A 373 -5.49 23.53 -7.51
C ILE A 373 -5.49 24.03 -8.95
N LEU A 374 -4.34 23.99 -9.60
CA LEU A 374 -4.16 24.25 -11.03
C LEU A 374 -3.76 22.94 -11.73
N GLY A 375 -4.56 22.49 -12.69
CA GLY A 375 -4.28 21.30 -13.48
C GLY A 375 -4.35 21.55 -14.98
N ALA A 376 -3.57 20.82 -15.77
CA ALA A 376 -3.68 20.79 -17.23
C ALA A 376 -3.43 19.37 -17.73
N SER A 377 -4.23 18.91 -18.71
CA SER A 377 -4.12 17.54 -19.24
C SER A 377 -2.89 17.36 -20.13
N SER A 378 -2.32 18.45 -20.63
CA SER A 378 -1.04 18.45 -21.33
C SER A 378 -0.42 19.85 -21.27
N VAL A 379 0.90 19.91 -21.05
CA VAL A 379 1.71 21.12 -21.16
C VAL A 379 2.59 21.03 -22.39
N ILE A 380 2.54 22.04 -23.24
CA ILE A 380 3.43 22.19 -24.39
C ILE A 380 4.34 23.38 -24.11
N GLN A 381 5.64 23.11 -23.94
CA GLN A 381 6.64 24.15 -23.76
C GLN A 381 7.06 24.75 -25.12
N PRO A 382 7.46 26.03 -25.14
CA PRO A 382 7.99 26.66 -26.35
C PRO A 382 9.29 25.96 -26.79
N ASN A 383 9.39 25.62 -28.07
CA ASN A 383 10.58 24.97 -28.64
C ASN A 383 11.73 25.99 -28.76
N PRO A 384 12.93 25.77 -28.17
CA PRO A 384 14.04 26.73 -28.20
C PRO A 384 14.54 27.07 -29.61
N MET A 385 14.18 26.29 -30.64
CA MET A 385 14.63 26.48 -32.03
C MET A 385 13.67 27.27 -32.94
N ARG A 386 12.62 27.93 -32.40
CA ARG A 386 11.70 28.77 -33.21
C ARG A 386 11.49 30.19 -32.69
N VAL A 387 12.43 30.76 -31.94
CA VAL A 387 12.39 32.19 -31.58
C VAL A 387 13.26 32.98 -32.56
N SER A 388 12.84 33.04 -33.81
CA SER A 388 13.33 33.99 -34.82
C SER A 388 12.32 34.01 -35.96
N GLN A 389 11.20 34.72 -35.74
CA GLN A 389 10.27 35.30 -36.72
C GLN A 389 8.82 35.19 -36.20
N ALA A 390 8.38 36.21 -35.47
CA ALA A 390 7.04 36.78 -35.58
C ALA A 390 6.90 37.95 -34.58
N ILE A 391 7.58 39.06 -34.87
CA ILE A 391 7.06 40.38 -34.47
C ILE A 391 6.19 40.80 -35.65
N VAL A 392 4.90 40.47 -35.61
CA VAL A 392 3.89 41.15 -36.42
C VAL A 392 2.61 41.26 -35.60
N THR A 393 2.28 42.50 -35.29
CA THR A 393 0.99 43.03 -34.86
C THR A 393 -0.22 42.28 -35.45
N THR A 394 -1.09 41.78 -34.58
CA THR A 394 -2.52 41.63 -34.90
C THR A 394 -3.39 42.01 -33.71
N THR A 395 -4.32 42.89 -34.04
CA THR A 395 -5.42 43.44 -33.28
C THR A 395 -6.26 42.38 -32.57
N VAL A 396 -6.68 42.72 -31.35
CA VAL A 396 -7.64 41.97 -30.54
C VAL A 396 -8.99 41.93 -31.27
N GLU A 397 -9.25 40.84 -31.97
CA GLU A 397 -10.62 40.42 -32.30
C GLU A 397 -11.11 39.47 -31.23
N SER A 398 -12.10 39.92 -30.46
CA SER A 398 -12.91 39.09 -29.57
C SER A 398 -13.71 38.09 -30.40
N PRO A 399 -13.58 36.76 -30.21
CA PRO A 399 -14.65 35.85 -30.57
C PRO A 399 -15.57 35.79 -29.35
N ALA A 400 -16.53 36.71 -29.32
CA ALA A 400 -17.82 36.42 -28.71
C ALA A 400 -18.48 35.36 -29.58
N SER A 401 -18.04 34.10 -29.47
CA SER A 401 -18.76 32.96 -30.00
C SER A 401 -19.85 32.62 -28.99
N ASP A 402 -21.10 32.69 -29.43
CA ASP A 402 -22.32 32.32 -28.72
C ASP A 402 -22.13 31.09 -27.80
N ASP A 403 -21.83 31.35 -26.53
CA ASP A 403 -21.76 30.32 -25.49
C ASP A 403 -23.19 30.14 -24.96
N ASN A 404 -23.87 29.11 -25.47
CA ASN A 404 -25.29 28.81 -25.28
C ASN A 404 -25.64 28.38 -23.83
N GLY A 405 -25.00 28.97 -22.82
CA GLY A 405 -25.14 28.65 -21.41
C GLY A 405 -24.52 27.30 -20.99
N SER A 406 -24.27 26.40 -21.94
CA SER A 406 -23.79 25.03 -21.71
C SER A 406 -22.28 24.98 -21.44
N ILE A 407 -21.86 23.95 -20.72
CA ILE A 407 -20.44 23.66 -20.47
C ILE A 407 -19.81 23.13 -21.78
N PRO A 408 -18.59 23.57 -22.17
CA PRO A 408 -17.96 23.11 -23.42
C PRO A 408 -17.88 21.59 -23.50
N GLU A 409 -18.17 20.99 -24.65
CA GLU A 409 -18.20 19.53 -24.81
C GLU A 409 -16.84 18.85 -24.49
N SER A 410 -15.73 19.56 -24.71
CA SER A 410 -14.37 19.17 -24.30
C SER A 410 -14.18 18.99 -22.79
N PHE A 411 -15.08 19.55 -21.98
CA PHE A 411 -15.09 19.34 -20.54
C PHE A 411 -15.54 17.92 -20.18
N TYR A 412 -16.53 17.37 -20.90
CA TYR A 412 -17.14 16.07 -20.61
C TYR A 412 -16.52 14.91 -21.40
N THR A 413 -16.06 15.18 -22.61
CA THR A 413 -15.50 14.16 -23.51
C THR A 413 -14.12 13.66 -23.05
N ASN A 414 -13.76 12.45 -23.48
CA ASN A 414 -12.47 11.80 -23.19
C ASN A 414 -12.09 11.72 -21.69
N GLY A 415 -13.07 11.64 -20.79
CA GLY A 415 -12.83 11.52 -19.35
C GLY A 415 -12.33 12.80 -18.67
N GLY A 416 -12.44 13.97 -19.31
CA GLY A 416 -11.94 15.24 -18.77
C GLY A 416 -12.55 15.64 -17.41
N LEU A 417 -13.86 15.46 -17.19
CA LEU A 417 -14.49 15.77 -15.90
C LEU A 417 -13.97 14.83 -14.80
N LYS A 418 -13.89 13.53 -15.12
CA LYS A 418 -13.34 12.51 -14.22
C LYS A 418 -11.89 12.84 -13.83
N LEU A 419 -11.07 13.29 -14.78
CA LEU A 419 -9.71 13.76 -14.53
C LEU A 419 -9.65 14.84 -13.45
N ARG A 420 -10.46 15.90 -13.61
CA ARG A 420 -10.48 17.05 -12.69
C ARG A 420 -10.96 16.67 -11.29
N VAL A 421 -11.94 15.77 -11.20
CA VAL A 421 -12.40 15.21 -9.91
C VAL A 421 -11.26 14.47 -9.23
N VAL A 422 -10.53 13.63 -9.96
CA VAL A 422 -9.40 12.86 -9.42
C VAL A 422 -8.26 13.80 -8.97
N TRP A 423 -7.91 14.82 -9.75
CA TRP A 423 -6.94 15.85 -9.34
C TRP A 423 -7.34 16.53 -8.03
N THR A 424 -8.61 16.88 -7.90
CA THR A 424 -9.16 17.57 -6.74
C THR A 424 -9.05 16.71 -5.48
N ILE A 425 -9.53 15.46 -5.55
CA ILE A 425 -9.49 14.52 -4.44
C ILE A 425 -8.05 14.19 -4.04
N SER A 426 -7.18 13.92 -5.01
CA SER A 426 -5.80 13.51 -4.74
C SER A 426 -5.00 14.63 -4.07
N SER A 427 -5.19 15.88 -4.52
CA SER A 427 -4.55 17.05 -3.90
C SER A 427 -5.04 17.27 -2.47
N LEU A 428 -6.34 17.10 -2.20
CA LEU A 428 -6.90 17.23 -0.85
C LEU A 428 -6.40 16.14 0.11
N ILE A 429 -6.24 14.90 -0.36
CA ILE A 429 -5.68 13.82 0.47
C ILE A 429 -4.19 14.08 0.76
N ALA A 430 -3.41 14.50 -0.23
CA ALA A 430 -2.00 14.83 -0.03
C ALA A 430 -1.84 15.99 0.97
N ALA A 431 -2.66 17.03 0.82
CA ALA A 431 -2.71 18.17 1.71
C ALA A 431 -3.09 17.77 3.16
N SER A 432 -4.13 16.95 3.35
CA SER A 432 -4.57 16.52 4.68
C SER A 432 -3.61 15.55 5.37
N ALA A 433 -2.93 14.69 4.60
CA ALA A 433 -1.89 13.80 5.13
C ALA A 433 -0.68 14.60 5.62
N ARG A 434 -0.21 15.58 4.84
CA ARG A 434 0.90 16.46 5.22
C ARG A 434 0.56 17.30 6.45
N HIS A 435 -0.67 17.82 6.53
CA HIS A 435 -1.13 18.54 7.71
C HIS A 435 -1.06 17.67 8.99
N TYR A 436 -1.54 16.43 8.92
CA TYR A 436 -1.48 15.49 10.04
C TYR A 436 -0.04 15.19 10.50
N LEU A 437 0.89 15.04 9.55
CA LEU A 437 2.31 14.79 9.85
C LEU A 437 3.00 15.92 10.61
N LEU A 438 2.54 17.16 10.44
CA LEU A 438 3.13 18.33 11.05
C LEU A 438 2.70 18.52 12.51
N GLN A 439 1.64 17.83 12.95
CA GLN A 439 1.07 18.00 14.29
C GLN A 439 2.10 17.83 15.42
N PRO A 440 2.97 16.79 15.43
CA PRO A 440 3.98 16.65 16.48
C PRO A 440 5.00 17.80 16.47
N ILE A 441 5.41 18.26 15.29
CA ILE A 441 6.38 19.35 15.13
C ILE A 441 5.80 20.67 15.66
N ILE A 442 4.53 20.96 15.33
CA ILE A 442 3.85 22.19 15.74
C ILE A 442 3.56 22.19 17.26
N ALA A 443 3.25 21.02 17.83
CA ALA A 443 3.03 20.84 19.25
C ALA A 443 4.33 20.98 20.08
N GLU A 444 5.44 20.43 19.59
CA GLU A 444 6.74 20.49 20.25
C GLU A 444 7.38 21.90 20.15
N HIS A 445 7.23 22.61 19.02
CA HIS A 445 7.87 23.92 18.80
C HIS A 445 6.88 25.11 18.93
N LYS A 446 6.70 25.59 20.17
CA LYS A 446 5.77 26.70 20.49
C LYS A 446 6.16 28.07 19.93
N THR A 447 7.44 28.30 19.64
CA THR A 447 7.94 29.58 19.09
C THR A 447 7.71 29.73 17.59
N LEU A 448 7.22 28.68 16.91
CA LEU A 448 7.04 28.66 15.46
C LEU A 448 5.96 29.65 15.02
N ARG A 449 6.33 30.55 14.11
CA ARG A 449 5.49 31.64 13.55
C ARG A 449 5.06 31.39 12.12
N SER A 450 5.78 30.56 11.38
CA SER A 450 5.43 30.18 10.00
C SER A 450 6.00 28.81 9.66
N LEU A 451 5.19 28.02 8.97
CA LEU A 451 5.57 26.72 8.45
C LEU A 451 5.20 26.65 6.97
N VAL A 452 6.14 26.22 6.14
CA VAL A 452 5.92 25.88 4.73
C VAL A 452 6.46 24.49 4.47
N LEU A 453 5.64 23.62 3.91
CA LEU A 453 6.04 22.29 3.46
C LEU A 453 5.76 22.19 1.95
N SER A 454 6.79 21.95 1.15
CA SER A 454 6.68 21.88 -0.31
C SER A 454 7.34 20.62 -0.85
N ASP A 455 6.89 20.16 -2.02
CA ASP A 455 7.59 19.12 -2.77
C ASP A 455 8.77 19.70 -3.57
N SER A 456 9.81 18.90 -3.81
CA SER A 456 11.02 19.36 -4.54
C SER A 456 10.76 19.67 -6.02
N ASP A 457 9.64 19.18 -6.58
CA ASP A 457 9.14 19.50 -7.92
C ASP A 457 8.12 20.67 -7.92
N GLY A 458 7.85 21.24 -6.74
CA GLY A 458 6.90 22.33 -6.55
C GLY A 458 5.46 21.97 -6.91
N GLN A 459 5.09 20.67 -6.89
CA GLN A 459 3.72 20.24 -7.19
C GLN A 459 2.75 20.62 -6.07
N GLY A 460 3.05 20.26 -4.82
CA GLY A 460 2.20 20.54 -3.66
C GLY A 460 2.88 21.46 -2.66
N VAL A 461 2.15 22.46 -2.17
CA VAL A 461 2.61 23.38 -1.11
C VAL A 461 1.57 23.47 0.00
N LEU A 462 1.97 23.17 1.24
CA LEU A 462 1.19 23.42 2.44
C LEU A 462 1.81 24.57 3.22
N CYS A 463 1.00 25.56 3.58
CA CYS A 463 1.45 26.69 4.39
C CYS A 463 0.60 26.85 5.66
N MET A 464 1.24 27.29 6.75
CA MET A 464 0.57 27.74 7.98
C MET A 464 1.22 29.03 8.48
N ASN A 465 0.40 30.04 8.76
CA ASN A 465 0.81 31.30 9.38
C ASN A 465 0.74 31.22 10.92
N ARG A 466 1.12 32.29 11.61
CA ARG A 466 1.20 32.29 13.08
C ARG A 466 -0.14 31.96 13.74
N ASP A 467 -1.21 32.58 13.26
CA ASP A 467 -2.54 32.46 13.87
C ASP A 467 -3.10 31.04 13.64
N GLN A 468 -2.87 30.47 12.45
CA GLN A 468 -3.19 29.08 12.10
C GLN A 468 -2.41 28.05 12.95
N LEU A 469 -1.12 28.31 13.22
CA LEU A 469 -0.31 27.46 14.09
C LEU A 469 -0.78 27.52 15.55
N GLU A 470 -1.17 28.71 16.03
CA GLU A 470 -1.76 28.87 17.37
C GLU A 470 -3.11 28.17 17.48
N GLU A 471 -3.96 28.28 16.46
CA GLU A 471 -5.25 27.58 16.38
C GLU A 471 -5.06 26.06 16.51
N LEU A 472 -4.15 25.46 15.75
CA LEU A 472 -3.90 24.00 15.79
C LEU A 472 -3.35 23.55 17.15
N ARG A 473 -2.60 24.39 17.87
CA ARG A 473 -2.11 24.07 19.22
C ARG A 473 -3.22 24.08 20.27
N VAL A 474 -4.15 25.02 20.17
CA VAL A 474 -5.27 25.17 21.11
C VAL A 474 -6.36 24.15 20.84
N LYS A 475 -6.65 23.92 19.56
CA LYS A 475 -7.65 22.96 19.08
C LYS A 475 -6.95 21.90 18.21
N PRO A 476 -6.21 20.97 18.83
CA PRO A 476 -5.61 19.88 18.09
C PRO A 476 -6.69 19.07 17.38
N LEU A 477 -6.33 18.47 16.25
CA LEU A 477 -7.23 17.66 15.44
C LEU A 477 -8.02 16.68 16.31
N SER A 478 -9.35 16.68 16.18
CA SER A 478 -10.13 15.51 16.54
C SER A 478 -9.74 14.43 15.54
N ALA A 479 -8.81 13.56 15.91
CA ALA A 479 -8.44 12.44 15.06
C ALA A 479 -9.72 11.69 14.69
N SER A 480 -9.96 11.51 13.38
CA SER A 480 -10.95 10.52 12.96
C SER A 480 -10.52 9.19 13.57
N SER A 481 -11.39 8.57 14.36
CA SER A 481 -11.10 7.34 15.12
C SER A 481 -10.62 6.17 14.25
N ALA A 482 -10.68 6.33 12.92
CA ALA A 482 -10.37 5.32 11.92
C ALA A 482 -9.26 5.72 10.91
N SER A 483 -8.65 6.92 10.96
CA SER A 483 -7.59 7.26 9.97
C SER A 483 -6.55 8.27 10.45
N LYS A 484 -5.28 8.03 10.09
CA LYS A 484 -4.13 8.94 10.29
C LYS A 484 -4.20 10.17 9.36
N ARG A 485 -5.31 10.92 9.34
CA ARG A 485 -5.56 12.07 8.44
C ARG A 485 -6.38 13.17 9.11
N THR A 486 -6.23 14.40 8.64
CA THR A 486 -7.11 15.52 9.01
C THR A 486 -8.45 15.42 8.30
N LEU A 487 -9.55 15.53 9.06
CA LEU A 487 -10.90 15.59 8.51
C LEU A 487 -11.08 16.90 7.73
N VAL A 488 -11.62 16.79 6.50
CA VAL A 488 -11.89 17.95 5.66
C VAL A 488 -13.37 18.32 5.84
N PRO A 489 -13.69 19.57 6.22
CA PRO A 489 -15.08 19.99 6.44
C PRO A 489 -15.89 19.92 5.14
N ALA A 490 -17.20 20.19 5.19
CA ALA A 490 -17.95 20.45 3.95
C ALA A 490 -17.29 21.59 3.17
N LEU A 491 -17.14 21.42 1.86
CA LEU A 491 -16.39 22.32 1.00
C LEU A 491 -17.26 22.94 -0.09
N ASN A 492 -17.11 24.25 -0.26
CA ASN A 492 -17.51 25.00 -1.43
C ASN A 492 -16.34 25.08 -2.41
N MET A 493 -16.58 24.66 -3.65
CA MET A 493 -15.59 24.64 -4.70
C MET A 493 -16.01 25.54 -5.86
N ARG A 494 -15.07 26.32 -6.38
CA ARG A 494 -15.21 27.07 -7.62
C ARG A 494 -14.24 26.54 -8.64
N LEU A 495 -14.73 26.26 -9.83
CA LEU A 495 -13.97 25.71 -10.92
C LEU A 495 -13.99 26.67 -12.11
N TRP A 496 -12.82 26.92 -12.69
CA TRP A 496 -12.65 27.59 -13.97
C TRP A 496 -12.00 26.65 -14.96
N TYR A 497 -12.43 26.71 -16.22
CA TYR A 497 -11.96 25.80 -17.26
C TYR A 497 -11.65 26.55 -18.57
N ALA A 498 -10.55 26.14 -19.21
CA ALA A 498 -10.16 26.55 -20.55
C ALA A 498 -9.71 25.33 -21.36
N PRO A 499 -10.32 25.06 -22.54
CA PRO A 499 -9.87 23.96 -23.41
C PRO A 499 -8.40 24.09 -23.83
N THR A 500 -7.97 25.32 -24.10
CA THR A 500 -6.59 25.69 -24.38
C THR A 500 -6.32 27.06 -23.74
N LEU A 501 -5.19 27.19 -23.07
CA LEU A 501 -4.72 28.44 -22.47
C LEU A 501 -3.26 28.66 -22.85
N GLU A 502 -2.98 29.72 -23.58
CA GLU A 502 -1.63 30.15 -23.95
C GLU A 502 -1.15 31.20 -22.96
N LEU A 503 0.03 30.97 -22.38
CA LEU A 503 0.64 31.83 -21.37
C LEU A 503 1.61 32.83 -22.02
N PRO A 504 1.92 33.97 -21.36
CA PRO A 504 2.78 35.02 -21.93
C PRO A 504 4.20 34.57 -22.32
N ASP A 505 4.69 33.48 -21.73
CA ASP A 505 5.99 32.87 -22.01
C ASP A 505 5.97 31.92 -23.22
N GLY A 506 4.81 31.74 -23.87
CA GLY A 506 4.61 30.79 -24.98
C GLY A 506 4.26 29.36 -24.54
N THR A 507 4.10 29.10 -23.24
CA THR A 507 3.64 27.81 -22.74
C THR A 507 2.15 27.63 -23.03
N VAL A 508 1.77 26.49 -23.61
CA VAL A 508 0.37 26.17 -23.90
C VAL A 508 -0.13 25.06 -22.96
N LEU A 509 -1.16 25.38 -22.17
CA LEU A 509 -1.86 24.45 -21.30
C LEU A 509 -3.13 23.95 -21.98
N LYS A 510 -3.19 22.64 -22.27
CA LYS A 510 -4.42 21.98 -22.74
C LYS A 510 -5.26 21.52 -21.56
N GLY A 511 -6.58 21.71 -21.67
CA GLY A 511 -7.53 21.34 -20.63
C GLY A 511 -7.30 22.03 -19.28
N ALA A 512 -6.79 23.27 -19.30
CA ALA A 512 -6.44 24.02 -18.11
C ALA A 512 -7.64 24.21 -17.17
N THR A 513 -7.47 23.80 -15.92
CA THR A 513 -8.50 23.77 -14.89
C THR A 513 -7.96 24.41 -13.62
N LEU A 514 -8.68 25.38 -13.08
CA LEU A 514 -8.41 25.96 -11.76
C LEU A 514 -9.55 25.60 -10.83
N VAL A 515 -9.24 25.08 -9.65
CA VAL A 515 -10.21 24.78 -8.59
C VAL A 515 -9.81 25.55 -7.33
N ALA A 516 -10.72 26.36 -6.80
CA ALA A 516 -10.57 27.05 -5.54
C ALA A 516 -11.56 26.49 -4.52
N ILE A 517 -11.06 26.07 -3.37
CA ILE A 517 -11.76 25.25 -2.38
C ILE A 517 -11.74 25.98 -1.04
N ARG A 518 -12.89 26.06 -0.36
CA ARG A 518 -13.06 26.64 0.98
C ARG A 518 -14.10 25.89 1.79
N PRO A 519 -14.04 25.90 3.14
CA PRO A 519 -15.10 25.40 4.00
C PRO A 519 -16.44 26.10 3.76
N SER A 520 -17.53 25.32 3.72
CA SER A 520 -18.89 25.81 3.50
C SER A 520 -19.42 26.68 4.65
N GLU A 521 -18.90 26.53 5.86
CA GLU A 521 -19.31 27.29 7.05
C GLU A 521 -18.58 28.64 7.20
N SER A 522 -17.66 28.98 6.28
CA SER A 522 -16.89 30.21 6.37
C SER A 522 -17.77 31.45 6.10
N LYS A 523 -17.95 32.33 7.10
CA LYS A 523 -18.80 33.54 7.04
C LYS A 523 -18.27 34.67 6.13
N LYS A 524 -17.16 34.46 5.41
CA LYS A 524 -16.63 35.44 4.47
C LYS A 524 -17.43 35.35 3.17
N GLU A 525 -18.04 36.47 2.76
CA GLU A 525 -18.92 36.54 1.59
C GLU A 525 -18.35 35.78 0.40
N ALA A 526 -19.16 34.87 -0.14
CA ALA A 526 -18.77 33.98 -1.22
C ALA A 526 -18.30 34.73 -2.48
N SER A 527 -18.58 36.02 -2.66
CA SER A 527 -18.27 36.77 -3.88
C SER A 527 -16.77 37.05 -4.09
N ASP A 528 -15.95 37.06 -3.04
CA ASP A 528 -14.56 37.52 -3.16
C ASP A 528 -13.60 36.40 -3.63
N VAL A 529 -13.09 36.52 -4.87
CA VAL A 529 -12.10 35.63 -5.51
C VAL A 529 -10.68 36.22 -5.45
N SER A 530 -10.51 37.39 -4.83
CA SER A 530 -9.21 38.08 -4.75
C SER A 530 -8.09 37.21 -4.15
N TRP A 531 -8.45 36.38 -3.16
CA TRP A 531 -7.56 35.44 -2.50
C TRP A 531 -7.01 34.31 -3.40
N VAL A 532 -7.72 33.95 -4.47
CA VAL A 532 -7.25 32.94 -5.43
C VAL A 532 -6.03 33.48 -6.18
N SER A 533 -6.00 34.79 -6.41
CA SER A 533 -4.86 35.47 -7.01
C SER A 533 -3.69 35.62 -6.01
N SER A 534 -3.96 35.65 -4.72
CA SER A 534 -2.92 35.67 -3.67
C SER A 534 -2.36 34.29 -3.33
N ALA A 535 -2.91 33.20 -3.90
CA ALA A 535 -2.37 31.85 -3.73
C ALA A 535 -0.99 31.64 -4.38
N ALA A 536 -0.47 32.65 -5.11
CA ALA A 536 0.92 32.81 -5.56
C ALA A 536 1.59 31.47 -5.93
N PHE A 537 1.16 30.87 -7.03
CA PHE A 537 2.02 29.94 -7.77
C PHE A 537 3.17 30.75 -8.38
N GLU A 538 4.32 30.12 -8.58
CA GLU A 538 5.41 30.76 -9.31
C GLU A 538 5.06 30.92 -10.80
N GLU A 539 5.63 31.95 -11.45
CA GLU A 539 5.49 32.11 -12.90
C GLU A 539 6.03 30.87 -13.64
N PRO A 540 5.39 30.40 -14.73
CA PRO A 540 4.32 31.07 -15.50
C PRO A 540 2.89 30.76 -15.01
N TYR A 541 2.74 30.00 -13.92
CA TYR A 541 1.45 29.49 -13.47
C TYR A 541 0.60 30.56 -12.76
N GLU A 542 1.24 31.61 -12.22
CA GLU A 542 0.54 32.79 -11.70
C GLU A 542 -0.28 33.48 -12.81
N ALA A 543 0.33 33.68 -13.98
CA ALA A 543 -0.36 34.21 -15.15
C ALA A 543 -1.54 33.31 -15.55
N ALA A 544 -1.38 31.99 -15.50
CA ALA A 544 -2.44 31.03 -15.81
C ALA A 544 -3.66 31.23 -14.89
N VAL A 545 -3.45 31.39 -13.58
CA VAL A 545 -4.52 31.65 -12.61
C VAL A 545 -5.23 32.97 -12.89
N LYS A 546 -4.47 34.05 -13.10
CA LYS A 546 -5.04 35.38 -13.41
C LYS A 546 -5.90 35.36 -14.68
N MET A 547 -5.52 34.55 -15.67
CA MET A 547 -6.30 34.38 -16.91
C MET A 547 -7.53 33.49 -16.72
N LEU A 548 -7.43 32.42 -15.93
CA LEU A 548 -8.54 31.49 -15.67
C LEU A 548 -9.65 32.13 -14.83
N VAL A 549 -9.32 32.91 -13.81
CA VAL A 549 -10.31 33.58 -12.93
C VAL A 549 -11.20 34.56 -13.70
N LYS A 550 -10.71 35.13 -14.81
CA LYS A 550 -11.49 36.00 -15.70
C LYS A 550 -12.52 35.26 -16.55
N ARG A 551 -12.49 33.92 -16.57
CA ARG A 551 -13.44 33.09 -17.34
C ARG A 551 -14.68 32.75 -16.52
N LYS A 552 -15.66 32.13 -17.19
CA LYS A 552 -16.89 31.62 -16.56
C LYS A 552 -16.54 30.67 -15.41
N THR A 553 -17.20 30.89 -14.27
CA THR A 553 -17.01 30.09 -13.05
C THR A 553 -18.12 29.06 -12.95
N TYR A 554 -17.76 27.85 -12.52
CA TYR A 554 -18.68 26.78 -12.18
C TYR A 554 -18.62 26.54 -10.67
N CYS A 555 -19.76 26.56 -9.99
CA CYS A 555 -19.84 26.26 -8.57
C CYS A 555 -20.09 24.76 -8.38
N LEU A 556 -19.31 24.13 -7.53
CA LEU A 556 -19.53 22.76 -7.07
C LEU A 556 -19.61 22.78 -5.54
N GLU A 557 -20.58 22.09 -5.00
CA GLU A 557 -20.70 21.87 -3.56
C GLU A 557 -20.35 20.42 -3.25
N MET A 558 -19.47 20.21 -2.27
CA MET A 558 -19.05 18.89 -1.85
C MET A 558 -19.29 18.74 -0.35
N ASN A 559 -20.23 17.85 0.00
CA ASN A 559 -20.53 17.52 1.39
C ASN A 559 -19.40 16.65 1.95
N SER A 560 -18.83 17.08 3.09
CA SER A 560 -17.78 16.49 3.95
C SER A 560 -16.94 15.34 3.36
N PHE A 561 -15.60 15.52 3.32
CA PHE A 561 -14.63 14.56 2.79
C PHE A 561 -13.73 13.92 3.86
#